data_AF-A0A820ADI4-F1
#
_entry.id   AF-A0A820ADI4-F1
#
_cell.length_a   1.000
_cell.length_b   1.000
_cell.length_c   1.000
_cell.angle_alpha   90.00
_cell.angle_beta   90.00
_cell.angle_gamma   90.00
#
_symmetry.space_group_name_H-M   'P 1'
#
loop_
_entity.id
_entity.type
_entity.pdbx_description
1 polymer ?
#
loop_
_entity_poly.entity_id
_entity_poly.type
_entity_poly.pdbx_seq_one_letter_code
_entity_poly.pdbx_strand_id
1 'polypeptide(L)'
;MLVIENFIFKLNKATSSTKYYRCNDPCCSVVVHTDLEDNLLKIKDDHCHPPEPEEVQIRTFRQAVKTRAINETTPIPQIYDEEAL
;
A
#
# COMPACT_ATOMS: atom_id res chain seq x y z
N MET A 1 1.75 -2.01 -2.97
CA MET A 1 1.51 -1.83 -1.52
C MET A 1 0.14 -2.38 -1.23
N LEU A 2 -0.05 -3.06 -0.11
CA LEU A 2 -1.38 -3.56 0.29
C LEU A 2 -1.91 -2.68 1.42
N VAL A 3 -3.20 -2.33 1.36
CA VAL A 3 -3.88 -1.53 2.38
C VAL A 3 -5.13 -2.28 2.83
N ILE A 4 -5.26 -2.49 4.13
CA ILE A 4 -6.42 -3.13 4.75
C ILE A 4 -6.75 -2.33 6.00
N GLU A 5 -8.00 -1.88 6.14
CA GLU A 5 -8.48 -1.11 7.31
C GLU A 5 -7.53 0.06 7.69
N ASN A 6 -7.04 0.77 6.68
CA ASN A 6 -6.11 1.91 6.84
C ASN A 6 -4.75 1.55 7.47
N PHE A 7 -4.42 0.26 7.55
CA PHE A 7 -3.07 -0.24 7.81
C PHE A 7 -2.34 -0.52 6.51
N ILE A 8 -1.08 -0.12 6.47
CA ILE A 8 -0.22 -0.31 5.31
C ILE A 8 0.64 -1.55 5.50
N PHE A 9 0.67 -2.39 4.48
CA PHE A 9 1.49 -3.58 4.45
C PHE A 9 2.51 -3.55 3.31
N LYS A 10 3.73 -3.99 3.63
CA LYS A 10 4.85 -4.15 2.70
C LYS A 10 4.95 -5.62 2.28
N LEU A 11 5.18 -5.84 0.99
CA LEU A 11 5.43 -7.20 0.49
C LEU A 11 6.74 -7.70 1.10
N ASN A 12 6.67 -8.81 1.81
CA ASN A 12 7.84 -9.48 2.41
C ASN A 12 8.39 -10.54 1.45
N LYS A 13 7.52 -11.37 0.89
CA LYS A 13 7.88 -12.37 -0.13
C LYS A 13 6.65 -12.78 -0.95
N ALA A 14 6.87 -13.27 -2.16
CA ALA A 14 5.85 -13.90 -2.98
C ALA A 14 6.29 -15.33 -3.36
N THR A 15 5.35 -16.27 -3.33
CA THR A 15 5.51 -17.63 -3.86
C THR A 15 4.70 -17.76 -5.16
N SER A 16 4.69 -18.95 -5.75
CA SER A 16 3.91 -19.25 -6.96
C SER A 16 2.39 -19.13 -6.80
N SER A 17 1.88 -19.03 -5.57
CA SER A 17 0.44 -19.00 -5.27
C SER A 17 0.03 -17.98 -4.21
N THR A 18 0.98 -17.42 -3.45
CA THR A 18 0.67 -16.63 -2.26
C THR A 18 1.66 -15.50 -2.08
N LYS A 19 1.16 -14.31 -1.82
CA LYS A 19 1.97 -13.16 -1.39
C LYS A 19 1.88 -13.02 0.13
N TYR A 20 3.02 -12.78 0.75
CA TYR A 20 3.18 -12.61 2.19
C TYR A 20 3.57 -11.16 2.45
N TYR A 21 2.79 -10.50 3.26
CA TYR A 21 2.96 -9.12 3.64
C TYR A 21 3.21 -8.98 5.14
N ARG A 22 3.96 -7.94 5.50
CA ARG A 22 4.20 -7.51 6.88
C ARG A 22 3.69 -6.09 7.06
N CYS A 23 3.26 -5.76 8.27
CA CYS A 23 2.92 -4.37 8.59
C CYS A 23 4.08 -3.43 8.25
N ASN A 24 3.75 -2.20 7.88
CA ASN A 24 4.73 -1.17 7.57
C ASN A 24 5.53 -0.73 8.80
N ASP A 25 4.92 -0.76 9.98
CA ASP A 25 5.53 -0.44 11.27
C ASP A 25 6.48 -1.57 11.71
N PRO A 26 7.77 -1.28 11.98
CA PRO A 26 8.76 -2.28 12.36
C PRO A 26 8.52 -2.93 13.73
N CYS A 27 7.78 -2.27 14.62
CA CYS A 27 7.42 -2.79 15.94
C CYS A 27 6.13 -3.63 15.91
N CYS A 28 5.47 -3.73 14.75
CA CYS A 28 4.23 -4.48 14.57
C CYS A 28 4.50 -5.87 13.95
N SER A 29 3.95 -6.90 14.58
CA SER A 29 4.12 -8.30 14.16
C SER A 29 3.06 -8.81 13.19
N VAL A 30 2.04 -8.01 12.88
CA VAL A 30 0.93 -8.43 12.00
C VAL A 30 1.43 -8.82 10.62
N VAL A 31 0.96 -9.98 10.16
CA VAL A 31 1.24 -10.49 8.81
C VAL A 31 -0.04 -10.80 8.07
N VAL A 32 -0.02 -10.52 6.77
CA VAL A 32 -1.15 -10.72 5.87
C VAL A 32 -0.73 -11.60 4.72
N HIS A 33 -1.57 -12.56 4.36
CA HIS A 33 -1.37 -13.41 3.20
C HIS A 33 -2.49 -13.12 2.20
N THR A 34 -2.11 -12.96 0.93
CA THR A 34 -3.07 -12.87 -0.18
C THR A 34 -2.72 -13.90 -1.24
N ASP A 35 -3.65 -14.16 -2.15
CA ASP A 35 -3.31 -14.83 -3.39
C ASP A 35 -2.52 -13.90 -4.34
N LEU A 36 -2.30 -14.34 -5.58
CA LEU A 36 -1.59 -13.55 -6.58
C LEU A 36 -2.38 -12.33 -7.09
N GLU A 37 -3.71 -12.37 -6.95
CA GLU A 37 -4.65 -11.31 -7.35
C GLU A 37 -4.94 -10.34 -6.19
N ASP A 38 -4.19 -10.47 -5.08
CA ASP A 38 -4.32 -9.67 -3.86
C ASP A 38 -5.64 -9.87 -3.10
N ASN A 39 -6.34 -11.00 -3.32
CA ASN A 39 -7.47 -11.39 -2.48
C ASN A 39 -6.98 -11.86 -1.12
N LEU A 40 -7.63 -11.38 -0.06
CA LEU A 40 -7.25 -11.68 1.32
C LEU A 40 -7.47 -13.16 1.65
N LEU A 41 -6.38 -13.85 2.00
CA LEU A 41 -6.45 -15.25 2.46
C LEU A 41 -6.41 -15.35 3.98
N LYS A 42 -5.55 -14.55 4.63
CA LYS A 42 -5.36 -14.60 6.08
C LYS A 42 -4.73 -13.33 6.64
N ILE A 43 -5.16 -12.95 7.84
CA ILE A 43 -4.49 -11.98 8.73
C ILE A 43 -4.05 -12.75 9.98
N LYS A 44 -2.87 -12.44 10.52
CA LYS A 44 -2.38 -12.99 11.79
C LYS A 44 -1.93 -11.88 12.71
N ASP A 45 -2.21 -12.07 14.00
CA ASP A 45 -1.93 -11.14 15.09
C ASP A 45 -2.77 -9.85 15.02
N ASP A 46 -2.70 -9.06 16.10
CA ASP A 46 -3.36 -7.76 16.23
C ASP A 46 -2.32 -6.64 16.15
N HIS A 47 -2.77 -5.47 15.67
CA HIS A 47 -1.92 -4.29 15.60
C HIS A 47 -1.65 -3.72 17.00
N CYS A 48 -0.40 -3.33 17.25
CA CYS A 48 0.01 -2.63 18.46
C CYS A 48 -0.06 -1.09 18.34
N HIS A 49 -0.59 -0.58 17.23
CA HIS A 49 -0.65 0.83 16.89
C HIS A 49 -1.99 1.16 16.20
N PRO A 50 -2.45 2.42 16.25
CA PRO A 50 -3.64 2.84 15.53
C PRO A 50 -3.41 2.84 14.01
N PRO A 51 -4.48 2.81 13.20
CA PRO A 51 -4.40 2.96 11.76
C PRO A 51 -3.90 4.36 11.37
N GLU A 52 -3.32 4.48 10.17
CA GLU A 52 -2.68 5.71 9.68
C GLU A 52 -3.35 6.18 8.37
N PRO A 53 -4.60 6.72 8.44
CA PRO A 53 -5.37 7.07 7.26
C PRO A 53 -4.70 8.14 6.38
N GLU A 54 -4.03 9.13 6.98
CA GLU A 54 -3.34 10.19 6.25
C GLU A 54 -2.14 9.64 5.46
N GLU A 55 -1.35 8.74 6.05
CA GLU A 55 -0.24 8.08 5.36
C GLU A 55 -0.73 7.23 4.18
N VAL A 56 -1.86 6.55 4.34
CA VAL A 56 -2.50 5.80 3.24
C VAL A 56 -2.85 6.75 2.09
N GLN A 57 -3.47 7.90 2.38
CA GLN A 57 -3.82 8.90 1.37
C GLN A 57 -2.57 9.44 0.66
N ILE A 58 -1.55 9.87 1.41
CA ILE A 58 -0.30 10.40 0.85
C ILE A 58 0.37 9.38 -0.07
N ARG A 59 0.44 8.12 0.34
CA ARG A 59 1.07 7.06 -0.47
C ARG A 59 0.25 6.73 -1.71
N THR A 60 -1.07 6.70 -1.59
CA THR A 60 -1.99 6.46 -2.71
C THR A 60 -1.85 7.56 -3.74
N PHE A 61 -1.89 8.82 -3.29
CA PHE A 61 -1.68 9.99 -4.11
C PHE A 61 -0.32 9.96 -4.83
N ARG A 62 0.77 9.74 -4.09
CA ARG A 62 2.12 9.59 -4.67
C ARG A 62 2.19 8.47 -5.71
N GLN A 63 1.47 7.37 -5.52
CA GLN A 63 1.44 6.27 -6.47
C GLN A 63 0.66 6.65 -7.74
N ALA A 64 -0.47 7.36 -7.62
CA ALA A 64 -1.21 7.90 -8.75
C ALA A 64 -0.36 8.86 -9.61
N VAL A 65 0.31 9.83 -8.96
CA VAL A 65 1.22 10.77 -9.64
C VAL A 65 2.34 10.03 -10.38
N LYS A 66 2.96 9.03 -9.74
CA LYS A 66 4.01 8.21 -10.38
C LYS A 66 3.48 7.44 -11.58
N THR A 67 2.32 6.83 -11.47
CA THR A 67 1.68 6.10 -12.57
C THR A 67 1.41 7.04 -13.74
N ARG A 68 0.84 8.22 -13.51
CA ARG A 68 0.60 9.22 -14.56
C ARG A 68 1.91 9.70 -15.20
N ALA A 69 2.92 10.03 -14.40
CA ALA A 69 4.23 10.48 -14.89
C ALA A 69 4.96 9.43 -15.75
N ILE A 70 4.69 8.14 -15.55
CA ILE A 70 5.27 7.05 -16.37
C ILE A 70 4.49 6.89 -17.69
N ASN A 71 3.16 7.03 -17.65
CA ASN A 71 2.29 6.72 -18.80
C ASN A 71 1.99 7.94 -19.68
N GLU A 72 2.15 9.15 -19.15
CA GLU A 72 1.85 10.40 -19.82
C GLU A 72 3.13 11.23 -19.99
N THR A 73 3.15 12.07 -21.02
CA THR A 73 4.20 13.10 -21.19
C THR A 73 3.92 14.35 -20.33
N THR A 74 2.86 14.31 -19.51
CA THR A 74 2.45 15.38 -18.60
C THR A 74 3.55 15.65 -17.56
N PRO A 75 4.05 16.88 -17.43
CA PRO A 75 5.06 17.22 -16.42
C PRO A 75 4.53 17.00 -15.00
N ILE A 76 5.36 16.42 -14.12
CA ILE A 76 5.00 16.12 -12.72
C ILE A 76 4.39 17.31 -11.95
N PRO A 77 4.88 18.56 -12.08
CA PRO A 77 4.27 19.70 -11.38
C PRO A 77 2.78 19.88 -11.71
N GLN A 78 2.41 19.70 -12.97
CA GLN A 78 1.03 19.85 -13.42
C GLN A 78 0.12 18.74 -12.86
N ILE A 79 0.66 17.52 -12.69
CA ILE A 79 -0.08 16.40 -12.08
C ILE A 79 -0.35 16.67 -10.59
N TYR A 80 0.57 17.30 -9.87
CA TYR A 80 0.33 17.68 -8.46
C TYR A 80 -0.79 18.71 -8.33
N ASP A 81 -0.82 19.71 -9.21
CA ASP A 81 -1.86 20.76 -9.20
C ASP A 81 -3.26 20.21 -9.51
N GLU A 82 -3.37 19.23 -10.42
CA GLU A 82 -4.65 18.63 -10.82
C GLU A 82 -5.26 17.71 -9.75
N GLU A 83 -4.43 17.00 -8.99
CA GLU A 83 -4.89 15.99 -8.02
C GLU A 83 -5.01 16.51 -6.59
N ALA A 84 -4.54 17.74 -6.32
CA ALA A 84 -4.64 18.41 -5.03
C ALA A 84 -5.92 19.25 -4.86
N LEU A 85 -6.80 19.27 -5.88
CA LEU A 85 -8.11 19.93 -5.91
C LEU A 85 -9.24 18.96 -5.55
#